data_AF-A0A0Q9YV07-F1
#
_entry.id   AF-A0A0Q9YV07-F1
#
_cell.length_a   1.000
_cell.length_b   1.000
_cell.length_c   1.000
_cell.angle_alpha   90.00
_cell.angle_beta   90.00
_cell.angle_gamma   90.00
#
_symmetry.space_group_name_H-M   'P 1'
#
loop_
_entity.id
_entity.type
_entity.pdbx_description
1 polymer ?
#
loop_
_entity_poly.entity_id
_entity_poly.type
_entity_poly.pdbx_seq_one_letter_code
_entity_poly.pdbx_strand_id
1 'polypeptide(L)'
;MLNPSFEIKTGSTETAAAGAAEPITKIAYDIGSGGIKTTVISKILQKDGNVEEVVLDKRLPIQFARNLRLNKGQFSPDIVKLAIDSLKAFISEICNSSSDQKIEHYAVATAAFRQAENGKEVVQEISEAVGFPIDIISYKQEGLLAYYSAKTKLSEDKIIFDLGGGSMQFVYKSPDDALQIAGIDLGVETFTGELQKSLNNSTVSLNPFSEEKYQLAQNVAMKLIDQSIADMGSLKSLIKENLPVMCVGAVHNVAIYPIIEKIVGAGVSYSADNLEKTIMALLDKSDEELLAVEENINFAQILLPTLILSLAMMQRLGISQMQPLNVSNTLGLLQDIPVPFLSPARDLKKYC
;
A
#
# COMPACT_ATOMS: atom_id res chain seq x y z
N MET A 1 -2.61 13.49 22.72
CA MET A 1 -1.90 14.73 22.39
C MET A 1 -0.41 14.42 22.33
N LEU A 2 0.11 14.14 21.14
CA LEU A 2 1.54 14.15 20.85
C LEU A 2 1.65 14.75 19.45
N ASN A 3 2.01 16.03 19.40
CA ASN A 3 2.28 16.76 18.18
C ASN A 3 3.81 16.92 18.15
N PRO A 4 4.56 16.03 17.48
CA PRO A 4 5.95 16.34 17.21
C PRO A 4 5.94 17.42 16.12
N SER A 5 6.39 18.61 16.46
CA SER A 5 6.65 19.68 15.51
C SER A 5 7.53 19.13 14.39
N PHE A 6 7.01 19.07 13.17
CA PHE A 6 7.79 18.72 11.98
C PHE A 6 8.62 19.95 11.59
N GLU A 7 9.92 19.92 11.89
CA GLU A 7 10.89 20.80 11.23
C GLU A 7 11.48 20.04 10.04
N ILE A 8 11.17 20.49 8.83
CA ILE A 8 11.97 20.14 7.67
C ILE A 8 13.33 20.76 7.93
N LYS A 9 14.34 19.94 8.23
CA LYS A 9 15.71 20.43 8.40
C LYS A 9 16.15 21.02 7.08
N THR A 10 16.13 22.34 6.99
CA THR A 10 16.93 23.05 6.00
C THR A 10 18.37 22.71 6.32
N GLY A 11 19.06 22.03 5.41
CA GLY A 11 20.51 21.91 5.50
C GLY A 11 21.08 23.32 5.49
N SER A 12 21.40 23.87 6.67
CA SER A 12 22.16 25.09 6.81
C SER A 12 23.58 24.81 6.36
N THR A 13 23.79 24.88 5.05
CA THR A 13 25.12 25.09 4.50
C THR A 13 25.26 26.58 4.29
N GLU A 14 25.80 27.26 5.31
CA GLU A 14 26.51 28.52 5.14
C GLU A 14 27.70 28.29 4.20
N THR A 15 27.42 28.26 2.90
CA THR A 15 28.29 28.69 1.81
C THR A 15 27.42 28.63 0.57
N ALA A 16 26.79 29.76 0.22
CA ALA A 16 26.20 29.94 -1.10
C ALA A 16 27.31 29.85 -2.15
N ALA A 17 27.60 28.65 -2.61
CA ALA A 17 28.36 28.43 -3.83
C ALA A 17 27.41 28.71 -5.00
N ALA A 18 27.80 29.64 -5.87
CA ALA A 18 27.07 29.97 -7.07
C ALA A 18 26.83 28.70 -7.93
N GLY A 19 25.57 28.30 -8.05
CA GLY A 19 25.11 27.24 -8.97
C GLY A 19 24.52 25.97 -8.34
N ALA A 20 24.09 25.97 -7.07
CA ALA A 20 23.20 24.93 -6.55
C ALA A 20 21.78 25.13 -7.13
N ALA A 21 21.15 24.06 -7.64
CA ALA A 21 19.78 24.11 -8.14
C ALA A 21 18.80 24.23 -6.96
N GLU A 22 17.67 24.92 -7.16
CA GLU A 22 16.66 25.10 -6.11
C GLU A 22 16.15 23.73 -5.63
N PRO A 23 16.02 23.52 -4.30
CA PRO A 23 15.48 22.27 -3.76
C PRO A 23 14.02 22.11 -4.18
N ILE A 24 13.67 20.89 -4.61
CA ILE A 24 12.31 20.52 -5.00
C ILE A 24 11.81 19.53 -3.96
N THR A 25 10.66 19.83 -3.35
CA THR A 25 9.95 18.87 -2.51
C THR A 25 8.93 18.14 -3.37
N LYS A 26 9.00 16.81 -3.41
CA LYS A 26 8.04 15.98 -4.11
C LYS A 26 7.18 15.24 -3.10
N ILE A 27 5.87 15.22 -3.33
CA ILE A 27 4.90 14.55 -2.45
C ILE A 27 4.11 13.55 -3.28
N ALA A 28 4.12 12.30 -2.84
CA ALA A 28 3.30 11.25 -3.43
C ALA A 28 2.12 10.89 -2.53
N TYR A 29 0.97 10.68 -3.15
CA TYR A 29 -0.28 10.26 -2.53
C TYR A 29 -0.76 8.98 -3.21
N ASP A 30 -0.84 7.89 -2.45
CA ASP A 30 -1.48 6.66 -2.86
C ASP A 30 -2.82 6.54 -2.12
N ILE A 31 -3.91 6.86 -2.82
CA ILE A 31 -5.28 6.86 -2.30
C ILE A 31 -5.83 5.43 -2.43
N GLY A 32 -5.53 4.63 -1.41
CA GLY A 32 -5.84 3.21 -1.29
C GLY A 32 -7.22 2.87 -0.73
N SER A 33 -7.58 1.59 -0.80
CA SER A 33 -8.84 1.06 -0.24
C SER A 33 -9.01 1.26 1.26
N GLY A 34 -7.92 1.10 2.03
CA GLY A 34 -7.89 1.19 3.50
C GLY A 34 -7.17 2.43 4.01
N GLY A 35 -7.13 3.48 3.20
CA GLY A 35 -6.56 4.77 3.56
C GLY A 35 -5.60 5.32 2.51
N ILE A 36 -5.19 6.56 2.75
CA ILE A 36 -4.27 7.30 1.90
C ILE A 36 -2.88 7.18 2.49
N LYS A 37 -1.94 6.61 1.74
CA LYS A 37 -0.52 6.67 2.08
C LYS A 37 0.08 7.91 1.45
N THR A 38 0.81 8.69 2.24
CA THR A 38 1.50 9.89 1.78
C THR A 38 2.99 9.80 2.08
N THR A 39 3.83 10.10 1.09
CA THR A 39 5.29 10.13 1.25
C THR A 39 5.82 11.44 0.70
N VAL A 40 6.60 12.14 1.52
CA VAL A 40 7.27 13.39 1.17
C VAL A 40 8.75 13.10 1.05
N ILE A 41 9.32 13.39 -0.11
CA ILE A 41 10.77 13.40 -0.33
C ILE A 41 11.19 14.84 -0.62
N SER A 42 12.12 15.36 0.18
CA SER A 42 12.83 16.57 -0.21
C SER A 42 14.04 16.15 -1.03
N LYS A 43 14.07 16.60 -2.29
CA LYS A 43 15.17 16.36 -3.20
C LYS A 43 16.01 17.63 -3.30
N ILE A 44 17.22 17.57 -2.76
CA ILE A 44 18.22 18.62 -2.93
C ILE A 44 19.04 18.27 -4.17
N LEU A 45 18.84 19.05 -5.24
CA LEU A 45 19.59 18.94 -6.49
C LEU A 45 20.98 19.58 -6.30
N GLN A 46 22.02 18.77 -6.03
CA GLN A 46 23.40 19.26 -5.95
C GLN A 46 24.16 18.96 -7.25
N LYS A 47 25.18 19.79 -7.56
CA LYS A 47 26.04 19.61 -8.74
C LYS A 47 26.76 18.24 -8.78
N ASP A 48 26.98 17.62 -7.61
CA ASP A 48 27.77 16.39 -7.46
C ASP A 48 26.90 15.15 -7.14
N GLY A 49 25.57 15.26 -7.26
CA GLY A 49 24.63 14.17 -7.02
C GLY A 49 23.30 14.65 -6.45
N ASN A 50 22.26 13.85 -6.61
CA ASN A 50 20.96 14.10 -6.00
C ASN A 50 20.96 13.55 -4.56
N VAL A 51 20.65 14.38 -3.57
CA VAL A 51 20.34 13.90 -2.21
C VAL A 51 18.83 13.84 -2.09
N GLU A 52 18.30 12.63 -1.94
CA GLU A 52 16.88 12.37 -1.69
C GLU A 52 16.73 11.92 -0.24
N GLU A 53 16.06 12.74 0.58
CA GLU A 53 15.71 12.38 1.94
C GLU A 53 14.19 12.18 2.03
N VAL A 54 13.76 11.03 2.53
CA VAL A 54 12.36 10.82 2.92
C VAL A 54 12.13 11.64 4.18
N VAL A 55 11.42 12.75 4.02
CA VAL A 55 11.17 13.71 5.10
C VAL A 55 9.97 13.30 5.95
N LEU A 56 8.97 12.66 5.33
CA LEU A 56 7.75 12.23 6.01
C LEU A 56 7.13 11.03 5.29
N ASP A 57 6.74 10.01 6.05
CA ASP A 57 5.85 8.92 5.60
C ASP A 57 4.66 8.87 6.57
N LYS A 58 3.45 9.17 6.08
CA LYS A 58 2.24 9.27 6.88
C LYS A 58 1.11 8.46 6.23
N ARG A 59 0.22 7.94 7.07
CA ARG A 59 -0.99 7.26 6.61
C ARG A 59 -2.21 7.96 7.17
N LEU A 60 -3.17 8.27 6.30
CA LEU A 60 -4.48 8.81 6.65
C LEU A 60 -5.49 7.64 6.58
N PRO A 61 -6.00 7.14 7.71
CA PRO A 61 -6.87 5.96 7.73
C PRO A 61 -8.29 6.31 7.25
N ILE A 62 -8.56 6.07 5.97
CA ILE A 62 -9.85 6.34 5.32
C ILE A 62 -10.36 5.06 4.67
N GLN A 63 -11.40 4.46 5.25
CA GLN A 63 -11.88 3.12 4.88
C GLN A 63 -12.81 3.15 3.65
N PHE A 64 -12.25 3.48 2.48
CA PHE A 64 -12.98 3.57 1.22
C PHE A 64 -13.66 2.25 0.83
N ALA A 65 -12.97 1.10 0.86
CA ALA A 65 -13.60 -0.16 0.44
C ALA A 65 -14.73 -0.60 1.40
N ARG A 66 -14.57 -0.35 2.70
CA ARG A 66 -15.67 -0.56 3.66
C ARG A 66 -16.85 0.36 3.38
N ASN A 67 -16.61 1.64 3.14
CA ASN A 67 -17.67 2.60 2.80
C ASN A 67 -18.42 2.15 1.55
N LEU A 68 -17.68 1.75 0.51
CA LEU A 68 -18.23 1.27 -0.76
C LEU A 68 -19.20 0.09 -0.56
N ARG A 69 -18.77 -0.89 0.24
CA ARG A 69 -19.58 -2.08 0.56
C ARG A 69 -20.88 -1.71 1.29
N LEU A 70 -20.81 -0.78 2.24
CA LEU A 70 -21.97 -0.36 3.04
C LEU A 70 -22.94 0.54 2.26
N ASN A 71 -22.46 1.20 1.20
CA ASN A 71 -23.21 2.17 0.41
C ASN A 71 -23.46 1.66 -1.03
N LYS A 72 -23.69 0.35 -1.18
CA LYS A 72 -24.14 -0.28 -2.43
C LYS A 72 -23.25 0.03 -3.64
N GLY A 73 -21.94 0.05 -3.47
CA GLY A 73 -21.02 0.29 -4.59
C GLY A 73 -20.78 1.77 -4.90
N GLN A 74 -21.21 2.69 -4.04
CA GLN A 74 -20.92 4.12 -4.17
C GLN A 74 -20.23 4.67 -2.92
N PHE A 75 -19.37 5.67 -3.09
CA PHE A 75 -18.84 6.44 -1.96
C PHE A 75 -19.90 7.41 -1.43
N SER A 76 -20.07 7.43 -0.10
CA SER A 76 -20.98 8.38 0.55
C SER A 76 -20.37 9.80 0.61
N PRO A 77 -21.20 10.86 0.62
CA PRO A 77 -20.70 12.23 0.78
C PRO A 77 -19.77 12.43 2.00
N ASP A 78 -20.05 11.72 3.10
CA ASP A 78 -19.25 11.79 4.32
C ASP A 78 -17.81 11.26 4.14
N ILE A 79 -17.60 10.18 3.39
CA ILE A 79 -16.24 9.65 3.16
C ILE A 79 -15.45 10.57 2.22
N VAL A 80 -16.13 11.17 1.24
CA VAL A 80 -15.53 12.15 0.32
C VAL A 80 -15.10 13.39 1.08
N LYS A 81 -15.99 13.95 1.92
CA LYS A 81 -15.67 15.09 2.79
C LYS A 81 -14.50 14.77 3.73
N LEU A 82 -14.51 13.60 4.37
CA LEU A 82 -13.41 13.17 5.24
C LEU A 82 -12.07 13.11 4.49
N ALA A 83 -12.07 12.60 3.26
CA ALA A 83 -10.88 12.54 2.42
C ALA A 83 -10.34 13.93 2.05
N ILE A 84 -11.22 14.83 1.62
CA ILE A 84 -10.87 16.21 1.28
C ILE A 84 -10.29 16.93 2.51
N ASP A 85 -10.99 16.86 3.65
CA ASP A 85 -10.56 17.55 4.88
C ASP A 85 -9.21 17.00 5.37
N SER A 86 -9.01 15.68 5.32
CA SER A 86 -7.76 15.05 5.74
C SER A 86 -6.59 15.41 4.83
N LEU A 87 -6.80 15.42 3.50
CA LEU A 87 -5.77 15.82 2.54
C LEU A 87 -5.42 17.30 2.70
N LYS A 88 -6.41 18.18 2.85
CA LYS A 88 -6.18 19.62 3.10
C LYS A 88 -5.39 19.85 4.38
N ALA A 89 -5.76 19.20 5.48
CA ALA A 89 -5.03 19.30 6.74
C ALA A 89 -3.56 18.87 6.58
N PHE A 90 -3.32 17.75 5.89
CA PHE A 90 -1.97 17.27 5.59
C PHE A 90 -1.18 18.22 4.69
N ILE A 91 -1.79 18.78 3.65
CA ILE A 91 -1.14 19.77 2.77
C ILE A 91 -0.76 21.02 3.58
N SER A 92 -1.67 21.54 4.42
CA SER A 92 -1.38 22.69 5.27
C SER A 92 -0.23 22.42 6.26
N GLU A 93 -0.15 21.20 6.83
CA GLU A 93 0.97 20.78 7.69
C GLU A 93 2.32 20.84 6.96
N ILE A 94 2.37 20.40 5.70
CA ILE A 94 3.60 20.45 4.88
C ILE A 94 3.93 21.89 4.47
N CYS A 95 2.94 22.67 4.01
CA CYS A 95 3.15 24.06 3.60
C CYS A 95 3.72 24.90 4.74
N ASN A 96 3.22 24.73 5.97
CA ASN A 96 3.72 25.45 7.15
C ASN A 96 5.17 25.10 7.51
N SER A 97 5.68 23.95 7.06
CA SER A 97 7.06 23.52 7.31
C SER A 97 8.00 23.77 6.12
N SER A 98 7.48 24.20 4.97
CA SER A 98 8.22 24.34 3.69
C SER A 98 8.11 25.76 3.11
N SER A 99 8.69 26.78 3.76
CA SER A 99 8.35 28.18 3.44
C SER A 99 8.80 28.71 2.07
N ASP A 100 9.76 28.10 1.36
CA ASP A 100 10.35 28.72 0.15
C ASP A 100 10.70 27.76 -1.01
N GLN A 101 10.22 26.51 -0.99
CA GLN A 101 10.59 25.50 -1.99
C GLN A 101 9.50 25.25 -3.03
N LYS A 102 9.89 24.82 -4.24
CA LYS A 102 8.95 24.28 -5.23
C LYS A 102 8.39 22.96 -4.71
N ILE A 103 7.06 22.80 -4.73
CA ILE A 103 6.39 21.57 -4.29
C ILE A 103 5.69 20.91 -5.48
N GLU A 104 6.02 19.65 -5.74
CA GLU A 104 5.42 18.84 -6.80
C GLU A 104 4.54 17.74 -6.20
N HIS A 105 3.27 17.70 -6.57
CA HIS A 105 2.31 16.71 -6.08
C HIS A 105 2.06 15.62 -7.13
N TYR A 106 2.12 14.37 -6.70
CA TYR A 106 1.85 13.17 -7.49
C TYR A 106 0.80 12.32 -6.79
N ALA A 107 -0.37 12.12 -7.38
CA ALA A 107 -1.44 11.41 -6.71
C ALA A 107 -2.10 10.37 -7.60
N VAL A 108 -2.32 9.18 -7.03
CA VAL A 108 -3.04 8.09 -7.68
C VAL A 108 -4.15 7.57 -6.78
N ALA A 109 -5.22 7.09 -7.40
CA ALA A 109 -6.30 6.38 -6.74
C ALA A 109 -6.41 4.96 -7.31
N THR A 110 -6.65 3.98 -6.43
CA THR A 110 -6.46 2.56 -6.73
C THR A 110 -7.78 1.78 -6.72
N ALA A 111 -7.75 0.51 -6.30
CA ALA A 111 -8.82 -0.47 -6.43
C ALA A 111 -10.21 0.03 -6.00
N ALA A 112 -10.33 0.70 -4.85
CA ALA A 112 -11.64 1.18 -4.39
C ALA A 112 -12.29 2.17 -5.37
N PHE A 113 -11.51 3.03 -6.01
CA PHE A 113 -12.01 4.03 -6.96
C PHE A 113 -12.28 3.45 -8.34
N ARG A 114 -11.57 2.39 -8.74
CA ARG A 114 -11.93 1.62 -9.94
C ARG A 114 -13.26 0.88 -9.79
N GLN A 115 -13.52 0.36 -8.59
CA GLN A 115 -14.70 -0.48 -8.30
C GLN A 115 -15.96 0.35 -8.02
N ALA A 116 -15.81 1.59 -7.58
CA ALA A 116 -16.95 2.44 -7.24
C ALA A 116 -17.69 2.94 -8.49
N GLU A 117 -19.03 2.84 -8.47
CA GLU A 117 -19.89 3.35 -9.54
C GLU A 117 -19.67 4.86 -9.74
N ASN A 118 -19.46 5.60 -8.63
CA ASN A 118 -19.18 7.03 -8.64
C ASN A 118 -17.70 7.38 -8.45
N GLY A 119 -16.78 6.42 -8.66
CA GLY A 119 -15.35 6.61 -8.35
C GLY A 119 -14.69 7.72 -9.15
N LYS A 120 -15.04 7.87 -10.43
CA LYS A 120 -14.50 8.93 -11.29
C LYS A 120 -14.95 10.31 -10.87
N GLU A 121 -16.23 10.49 -10.56
CA GLU A 121 -16.75 11.78 -10.10
C GLU A 121 -16.12 12.18 -8.77
N VAL A 122 -15.99 11.23 -7.83
CA VAL A 122 -15.36 11.49 -6.53
C VAL A 122 -13.89 11.85 -6.67
N VAL A 123 -13.13 11.18 -7.53
CA VAL A 123 -11.72 11.55 -7.79
C VAL A 123 -11.61 12.96 -8.35
N GLN A 124 -12.50 13.33 -9.28
CA GLN A 124 -12.55 14.68 -9.81
C GLN A 124 -12.86 15.70 -8.70
N GLU A 125 -13.86 15.43 -7.86
CA GLU A 125 -14.23 16.31 -6.73
C GLU A 125 -13.05 16.50 -5.76
N ILE A 126 -12.38 15.42 -5.38
CA ILE A 126 -11.20 15.50 -4.50
C ILE A 126 -10.08 16.28 -5.19
N SER A 127 -9.79 15.98 -6.47
CA SER A 127 -8.75 16.64 -7.25
C SER A 127 -8.97 18.15 -7.37
N GLU A 128 -10.20 18.58 -7.64
CA GLU A 128 -10.58 20.00 -7.67
C GLU A 128 -10.42 20.66 -6.29
N ALA A 129 -10.79 19.95 -5.22
CA ALA A 129 -10.72 20.46 -3.85
C ALA A 129 -9.27 20.62 -3.34
N VAL A 130 -8.34 19.77 -3.75
CA VAL A 130 -6.92 19.80 -3.33
C VAL A 130 -5.99 20.50 -4.32
N GLY A 131 -6.43 20.71 -5.56
CA GLY A 131 -5.76 21.54 -6.57
C GLY A 131 -4.82 20.81 -7.53
N PHE A 132 -4.50 19.53 -7.30
CA PHE A 132 -3.62 18.71 -8.14
C PHE A 132 -4.37 17.53 -8.78
N PRO A 133 -3.94 17.04 -9.95
CA PRO A 133 -4.53 15.87 -10.60
C PRO A 133 -4.37 14.62 -9.73
N ILE A 134 -5.40 13.78 -9.75
CA ILE A 134 -5.39 12.45 -9.15
C ILE A 134 -5.76 11.47 -10.26
N ASP A 135 -4.87 10.54 -10.59
CA ASP A 135 -5.11 9.57 -11.65
C ASP A 135 -5.66 8.26 -11.07
N ILE A 136 -6.80 7.78 -11.58
CA ILE A 136 -7.25 6.41 -11.30
C ILE A 136 -6.38 5.46 -12.12
N ILE A 137 -5.59 4.64 -11.44
CA ILE A 137 -4.67 3.71 -12.08
C ILE A 137 -5.22 2.28 -12.05
N SER A 138 -4.84 1.46 -13.02
CA SER A 138 -5.10 0.02 -13.10
C SER A 138 -4.16 -0.77 -12.19
N TYR A 139 -4.49 -2.03 -11.89
CA TYR A 139 -3.57 -2.91 -11.15
C TYR A 139 -2.22 -3.06 -11.87
N LYS A 140 -2.19 -3.02 -13.22
CA LYS A 140 -0.92 -3.09 -13.97
C LYS A 140 -0.04 -1.88 -13.69
N GLN A 141 -0.65 -0.71 -13.63
CA GLN A 141 0.02 0.54 -13.31
C GLN A 141 0.48 0.56 -11.84
N GLU A 142 -0.32 0.05 -10.89
CA GLU A 142 0.12 -0.15 -9.50
C GLU A 142 1.33 -1.09 -9.41
N GLY A 143 1.30 -2.23 -10.12
CA GLY A 143 2.43 -3.15 -10.19
C GLY A 143 3.70 -2.46 -10.71
N LEU A 144 3.59 -1.63 -11.76
CA LEU A 144 4.74 -0.85 -12.24
C LEU A 144 5.32 0.06 -11.15
N LEU A 145 4.47 0.73 -10.37
CA LEU A 145 4.93 1.56 -9.24
C LEU A 145 5.63 0.71 -8.17
N ALA A 146 5.08 -0.46 -7.83
CA ALA A 146 5.71 -1.39 -6.88
C ALA A 146 7.08 -1.86 -7.39
N TYR A 147 7.20 -2.18 -8.68
CA TYR A 147 8.45 -2.59 -9.31
C TYR A 147 9.51 -1.47 -9.26
N TYR A 148 9.16 -0.25 -9.65
CA TYR A 148 10.11 0.87 -9.58
C TYR A 148 10.49 1.22 -8.15
N SER A 149 9.55 1.11 -7.20
CA SER A 149 9.85 1.23 -5.77
C SER A 149 10.88 0.20 -5.32
N ALA A 150 10.73 -1.06 -5.76
CA ALA A 150 11.66 -2.14 -5.44
C ALA A 150 13.05 -1.94 -6.06
N LYS A 151 13.14 -1.41 -7.30
CA LYS A 151 14.42 -1.11 -7.97
C LYS A 151 15.28 -0.07 -7.25
N THR A 152 14.71 0.74 -6.35
CA THR A 152 15.49 1.63 -5.48
C THR A 152 16.35 0.88 -4.45
N LYS A 153 16.03 -0.39 -4.18
CA LYS A 153 16.71 -1.24 -3.19
C LYS A 153 17.33 -2.50 -3.79
N LEU A 154 16.88 -2.92 -4.98
CA LEU A 154 17.31 -4.15 -5.62
C LEU A 154 18.17 -3.87 -6.86
N SER A 155 19.35 -4.48 -6.90
CA SER A 155 20.23 -4.47 -8.07
C SER A 155 19.75 -5.41 -9.18
N GLU A 156 19.17 -6.55 -8.81
CA GLU A 156 18.68 -7.58 -9.72
C GLU A 156 17.16 -7.57 -9.81
N ASP A 157 16.62 -7.99 -10.95
CA ASP A 157 15.19 -8.21 -11.10
C ASP A 157 14.76 -9.46 -10.31
N LYS A 158 13.74 -9.29 -9.47
CA LYS A 158 13.12 -10.34 -8.65
C LYS A 158 11.61 -10.32 -8.88
N ILE A 159 10.90 -11.34 -8.41
CA ILE A 159 9.44 -11.32 -8.39
C ILE A 159 9.03 -10.33 -7.29
N ILE A 160 8.24 -9.33 -7.65
CA ILE A 160 7.67 -8.37 -6.70
C ILE A 160 6.23 -8.77 -6.42
N PHE A 161 5.85 -8.81 -5.14
CA PHE A 161 4.48 -9.03 -4.69
C PHE A 161 4.01 -7.82 -3.89
N ASP A 162 2.96 -7.16 -4.39
CA ASP A 162 2.25 -6.10 -3.67
C ASP A 162 0.87 -6.63 -3.26
N LEU A 163 0.57 -6.55 -1.97
CA LEU A 163 -0.73 -6.89 -1.40
C LEU A 163 -1.32 -5.64 -0.76
N GLY A 164 -2.41 -5.15 -1.35
CA GLY A 164 -3.14 -3.99 -0.87
C GLY A 164 -4.46 -4.34 -0.18
N GLY A 165 -5.24 -3.30 0.10
CA GLY A 165 -6.57 -3.45 0.69
C GLY A 165 -7.63 -3.95 -0.31
N GLY A 166 -7.54 -3.58 -1.59
CA GLY A 166 -8.55 -3.93 -2.60
C GLY A 166 -8.03 -4.71 -3.80
N SER A 167 -6.72 -4.92 -3.90
CA SER A 167 -6.09 -5.67 -4.99
C SER A 167 -4.75 -6.24 -4.53
N MET A 168 -4.21 -7.13 -5.35
CA MET A 168 -2.86 -7.63 -5.21
C MET A 168 -2.24 -7.89 -6.58
N GLN A 169 -0.93 -7.72 -6.68
CA GLN A 169 -0.21 -7.76 -7.96
C GLN A 169 1.15 -8.42 -7.82
N PHE A 170 1.52 -9.16 -8.85
CA PHE A 170 2.85 -9.72 -9.05
C PHE A 170 3.49 -9.08 -10.27
N VAL A 171 4.76 -8.69 -10.11
CA VAL A 171 5.59 -8.19 -11.21
C VAL A 171 6.82 -9.07 -11.34
N TYR A 172 7.14 -9.48 -12.56
CA TYR A 172 8.25 -10.40 -12.81
C TYR A 172 8.76 -10.24 -14.25
N LYS A 173 9.98 -10.70 -14.51
CA LYS A 173 10.48 -10.83 -15.88
C LYS A 173 10.10 -12.21 -16.43
N SER A 174 9.55 -12.26 -17.64
CA SER A 174 9.41 -13.52 -18.39
C SER A 174 10.78 -14.01 -18.90
N PRO A 175 10.88 -15.26 -19.38
CA PRO A 175 12.16 -15.81 -19.88
C PRO A 175 12.81 -15.03 -21.03
N ASP A 176 12.05 -14.20 -21.75
CA ASP A 176 12.50 -13.28 -22.79
C ASP A 176 12.86 -11.87 -22.27
N ASP A 177 12.97 -11.72 -20.94
CA ASP A 177 13.27 -10.47 -20.22
C ASP A 177 12.21 -9.36 -20.36
N ALA A 178 11.00 -9.69 -20.83
CA ALA A 178 9.88 -8.75 -20.82
C ALA A 178 9.26 -8.62 -19.42
N LEU A 179 8.90 -7.40 -19.01
CA LEU A 179 8.24 -7.15 -17.74
C LEU A 179 6.76 -7.59 -17.83
N GLN A 180 6.37 -8.53 -16.98
CA GLN A 180 5.02 -9.06 -16.87
C GLN A 180 4.38 -8.60 -15.57
N ILE A 181 3.08 -8.31 -15.62
CA ILE A 181 2.30 -7.91 -14.46
C ILE A 181 1.01 -8.71 -14.45
N ALA A 182 0.84 -9.51 -13.42
CA ALA A 182 -0.37 -10.26 -13.14
C ALA A 182 -0.99 -9.71 -11.85
N GLY A 183 -2.31 -9.57 -11.81
CA GLY A 183 -2.97 -9.03 -10.63
C GLY A 183 -4.45 -9.32 -10.63
N ILE A 184 -5.04 -9.23 -9.44
CA ILE A 184 -6.47 -9.47 -9.22
C ILE A 184 -7.02 -8.38 -8.30
N ASP A 185 -8.27 -7.98 -8.51
CA ASP A 185 -8.99 -7.03 -7.65
C ASP A 185 -9.50 -7.73 -6.37
N LEU A 186 -8.57 -8.38 -5.68
CA LEU A 186 -8.75 -9.00 -4.37
C LEU A 186 -7.60 -8.54 -3.48
N GLY A 187 -7.91 -7.78 -2.43
CA GLY A 187 -7.02 -7.45 -1.33
C GLY A 187 -7.66 -7.76 0.02
N VAL A 188 -7.01 -7.34 1.09
CA VAL A 188 -7.39 -7.67 2.48
C VAL A 188 -8.80 -7.18 2.83
N GLU A 189 -9.16 -5.95 2.48
CA GLU A 189 -10.46 -5.35 2.84
C GLU A 189 -11.60 -5.95 2.01
N THR A 190 -11.38 -6.15 0.71
CA THR A 190 -12.35 -6.81 -0.16
C THR A 190 -12.56 -8.27 0.27
N PHE A 191 -11.49 -8.99 0.62
CA PHE A 191 -11.58 -10.35 1.14
C PHE A 191 -12.35 -10.40 2.47
N THR A 192 -12.04 -9.50 3.41
CA THR A 192 -12.78 -9.38 4.67
C THR A 192 -14.27 -9.14 4.42
N GLY A 193 -14.60 -8.31 3.42
CA GLY A 193 -15.97 -8.07 2.99
C GLY A 193 -16.68 -9.34 2.48
N GLU A 194 -15.98 -10.17 1.69
CA GLU A 194 -16.52 -11.46 1.21
C GLU A 194 -16.67 -12.49 2.32
N LEU A 195 -15.76 -12.51 3.31
CA LEU A 195 -15.90 -13.34 4.51
C LEU A 195 -17.13 -12.92 5.34
N GLN A 196 -17.31 -11.62 5.56
CA GLN A 196 -18.49 -11.08 6.26
C GLN A 196 -19.79 -11.51 5.59
N LYS A 197 -19.86 -11.45 4.25
CA LYS A 197 -21.01 -11.96 3.49
C LYS A 197 -21.20 -13.47 3.68
N SER A 198 -20.12 -14.25 3.53
CA SER A 198 -20.16 -15.72 3.63
C SER A 198 -20.59 -16.19 5.03
N LEU A 199 -20.26 -15.42 6.06
CA LEU A 199 -20.62 -15.68 7.45
C LEU A 199 -21.98 -15.09 7.87
N ASN A 200 -22.68 -14.39 6.97
CA ASN A 200 -23.85 -13.56 7.31
C ASN A 200 -23.57 -12.62 8.49
N ASN A 201 -22.36 -12.08 8.57
CA ASN A 201 -21.91 -11.25 9.67
C ASN A 201 -21.77 -9.79 9.22
N SER A 202 -22.54 -8.91 9.85
CA SER A 202 -22.50 -7.46 9.62
C SER A 202 -21.58 -6.71 10.59
N THR A 203 -20.96 -7.39 11.56
CA THR A 203 -20.05 -6.75 12.52
C THR A 203 -18.78 -6.26 11.85
N VAL A 204 -18.17 -5.27 12.46
CA VAL A 204 -16.94 -4.66 11.98
C VAL A 204 -15.77 -5.66 12.04
N SER A 205 -15.61 -6.32 13.19
CA SER A 205 -14.60 -7.35 13.40
C SER A 205 -15.15 -8.73 13.10
N LEU A 206 -14.31 -9.59 12.53
CA LEU A 206 -14.56 -11.02 12.43
C LEU A 206 -13.95 -11.80 13.60
N ASN A 207 -13.28 -11.17 14.55
CA ASN A 207 -12.71 -11.86 15.70
C ASN A 207 -13.79 -12.15 16.79
N PRO A 208 -13.58 -13.17 17.63
CA PRO A 208 -12.52 -14.18 17.52
C PRO A 208 -12.73 -15.13 16.31
N PHE A 209 -11.63 -15.68 15.80
CA PHE A 209 -11.65 -16.75 14.80
C PHE A 209 -11.53 -18.11 15.47
N SER A 210 -12.60 -18.91 15.42
CA SER A 210 -12.50 -20.35 15.71
C SER A 210 -11.78 -21.08 14.58
N GLU A 211 -11.33 -22.30 14.85
CA GLU A 211 -10.75 -23.20 13.82
C GLU A 211 -11.70 -23.38 12.63
N GLU A 212 -13.00 -23.61 12.88
CA GLU A 212 -14.02 -23.74 11.83
C GLU A 212 -14.11 -22.48 10.94
N LYS A 213 -14.03 -21.30 11.56
CA LYS A 213 -14.05 -20.01 10.85
C LYS A 213 -12.79 -19.81 10.03
N TYR A 214 -11.64 -20.22 10.54
CA TYR A 214 -10.37 -20.20 9.82
C TYR A 214 -10.43 -21.11 8.59
N GLN A 215 -10.91 -22.35 8.72
CA GLN A 215 -11.07 -23.28 7.61
C GLN A 215 -12.02 -22.73 6.54
N LEU A 216 -13.16 -22.15 6.95
CA LEU A 216 -14.05 -21.47 6.01
C LEU A 216 -13.32 -20.32 5.30
N ALA A 217 -12.58 -19.50 6.03
CA ALA A 217 -11.88 -18.35 5.46
C ALA A 217 -10.80 -18.77 4.44
N GLN A 218 -10.04 -19.84 4.71
CA GLN A 218 -9.13 -20.42 3.75
C GLN A 218 -9.84 -20.89 2.47
N ASN A 219 -10.96 -21.60 2.61
CA ASN A 219 -11.74 -22.08 1.47
C ASN A 219 -12.28 -20.93 0.61
N VAL A 220 -12.78 -19.86 1.24
CA VAL A 220 -13.23 -18.65 0.54
C VAL A 220 -12.06 -17.96 -0.17
N ALA A 221 -10.92 -17.80 0.50
CA ALA A 221 -9.73 -17.19 -0.11
C ALA A 221 -9.28 -17.97 -1.35
N MET A 222 -9.11 -19.29 -1.23
CA MET A 222 -8.72 -20.17 -2.34
C MET A 222 -9.69 -20.08 -3.51
N LYS A 223 -11.00 -20.12 -3.24
CA LYS A 223 -12.04 -19.99 -4.28
C LYS A 223 -11.95 -18.65 -5.02
N LEU A 224 -11.81 -17.54 -4.31
CA LEU A 224 -11.73 -16.21 -4.92
C LEU A 224 -10.45 -16.04 -5.74
N ILE A 225 -9.33 -16.57 -5.24
CA ILE A 225 -8.06 -16.60 -5.98
C ILE A 225 -8.23 -17.43 -7.25
N ASP A 226 -8.78 -18.65 -7.18
CA ASP A 226 -8.98 -19.54 -8.32
C ASP A 226 -9.84 -18.94 -9.43
N GLN A 227 -10.87 -18.18 -9.07
CA GLN A 227 -11.72 -17.49 -10.03
C GLN A 227 -10.99 -16.36 -10.78
N SER A 228 -9.88 -15.88 -10.23
CA SER A 228 -9.17 -14.69 -10.70
C SER A 228 -7.75 -14.98 -11.23
N ILE A 229 -7.24 -16.20 -11.05
CA ILE A 229 -5.83 -16.56 -11.30
C ILE A 229 -5.47 -16.82 -12.78
N ALA A 230 -6.41 -16.67 -13.71
CA ALA A 230 -6.23 -17.05 -15.12
C ALA A 230 -4.97 -16.43 -15.78
N ASP A 231 -4.54 -15.25 -15.32
CA ASP A 231 -3.38 -14.51 -15.84
C ASP A 231 -2.05 -14.82 -15.11
N MET A 232 -1.99 -15.79 -14.19
CA MET A 232 -0.79 -16.12 -13.39
C MET A 232 -0.08 -17.42 -13.79
N GLY A 233 -0.43 -18.02 -14.93
CA GLY A 233 0.13 -19.30 -15.38
C GLY A 233 1.66 -19.31 -15.53
N SER A 234 2.22 -18.26 -16.15
CA SER A 234 3.67 -18.05 -16.31
C SER A 234 4.38 -17.79 -14.98
N LEU A 235 3.74 -17.05 -14.07
CA LEU A 235 4.27 -16.77 -12.72
C LEU A 235 4.50 -18.07 -11.93
N LYS A 236 3.58 -19.02 -12.02
CA LYS A 236 3.69 -20.30 -11.31
C LYS A 236 4.91 -21.13 -11.76
N SER A 237 5.33 -21.00 -13.03
CA SER A 237 6.56 -21.66 -13.52
C SER A 237 7.79 -21.05 -12.88
N LEU A 238 7.86 -19.71 -12.81
CA LEU A 238 8.99 -18.98 -12.24
C LEU A 238 9.14 -19.20 -10.72
N ILE A 239 8.02 -19.31 -10.00
CA ILE A 239 8.05 -19.63 -8.56
C ILE A 239 8.62 -21.03 -8.31
N LYS A 240 8.35 -22.01 -9.19
CA LYS A 240 8.95 -23.36 -9.09
C LYS A 240 10.46 -23.36 -9.29
N GLU A 241 11.01 -22.36 -9.98
CA GLU A 241 12.45 -22.14 -10.12
C GLU A 241 13.08 -21.48 -8.88
N ASN A 242 12.28 -21.29 -7.82
CA ASN A 242 12.69 -20.79 -6.51
C ASN A 242 13.26 -19.36 -6.55
N LEU A 243 12.76 -18.53 -7.49
CA LEU A 243 13.09 -17.11 -7.51
C LEU A 243 12.58 -16.41 -6.24
N PRO A 244 13.38 -15.55 -5.60
CA PRO A 244 12.94 -14.79 -4.43
C PRO A 244 11.72 -13.93 -4.74
N VAL A 245 10.69 -14.03 -3.89
CA VAL A 245 9.50 -13.17 -3.93
C VAL A 245 9.69 -12.04 -2.92
N MET A 246 9.83 -10.83 -3.43
CA MET A 246 10.03 -9.60 -2.67
C MET A 246 8.69 -8.93 -2.39
N CYS A 247 8.35 -8.76 -1.12
CA CYS A 247 7.05 -8.27 -0.70
C CYS A 247 7.09 -6.77 -0.38
N VAL A 248 6.34 -6.00 -1.14
CA VAL A 248 6.28 -4.53 -1.08
C VAL A 248 5.00 -4.09 -0.37
N GLY A 249 5.02 -2.89 0.24
CA GLY A 249 3.83 -2.27 0.80
C GLY A 249 3.60 -2.59 2.28
N ALA A 250 2.66 -1.84 2.88
CA ALA A 250 2.45 -1.84 4.33
C ALA A 250 1.85 -3.14 4.86
N VAL A 251 1.06 -3.85 4.06
CA VAL A 251 0.46 -5.13 4.49
C VAL A 251 1.56 -6.14 4.83
N HIS A 252 2.59 -6.26 4.00
CA HIS A 252 3.70 -7.16 4.31
C HIS A 252 4.61 -6.60 5.41
N ASN A 253 5.03 -5.34 5.29
CA ASN A 253 6.12 -4.78 6.09
C ASN A 253 5.68 -4.26 7.48
N VAL A 254 4.40 -3.93 7.66
CA VAL A 254 3.86 -3.38 8.93
C VAL A 254 2.89 -4.34 9.59
N ALA A 255 2.16 -5.16 8.82
CA ALA A 255 1.20 -6.11 9.37
C ALA A 255 1.78 -7.52 9.49
N ILE A 256 2.08 -8.18 8.38
CA ILE A 256 2.31 -9.62 8.39
C ILE A 256 3.69 -10.00 8.95
N TYR A 257 4.76 -9.40 8.43
CA TYR A 257 6.09 -9.83 8.82
C TYR A 257 6.40 -9.53 10.31
N PRO A 258 6.07 -8.34 10.86
CA PRO A 258 6.29 -8.08 12.29
C PRO A 258 5.53 -9.06 13.21
N ILE A 259 4.29 -9.43 12.89
CA ILE A 259 3.54 -10.37 13.74
C ILE A 259 4.09 -11.80 13.64
N ILE A 260 4.65 -12.19 12.50
CA ILE A 260 5.39 -13.46 12.39
C ILE A 260 6.60 -13.44 13.33
N GLU A 261 7.42 -12.39 13.29
CA GLU A 261 8.59 -12.28 14.17
C GLU A 261 8.20 -12.25 15.65
N LYS A 262 7.09 -11.59 15.98
CA LYS A 262 6.60 -11.50 17.35
C LYS A 262 6.18 -12.86 17.92
N ILE A 263 5.48 -13.67 17.11
CA ILE A 263 4.90 -14.93 17.55
C ILE A 263 5.90 -16.08 17.46
N VAL A 264 6.65 -16.16 16.36
CA VAL A 264 7.55 -17.29 16.09
C VAL A 264 8.97 -17.02 16.60
N GLY A 265 9.44 -15.77 16.49
CA GLY A 265 10.76 -15.35 16.95
C GLY A 265 11.41 -14.32 16.02
N ALA A 266 12.27 -13.46 16.58
CA ALA A 266 12.94 -12.43 15.80
C ALA A 266 13.85 -13.02 14.71
N GLY A 267 13.83 -12.42 13.50
CA GLY A 267 14.68 -12.81 12.38
C GLY A 267 14.27 -14.11 11.67
N VAL A 268 13.13 -14.70 12.03
CA VAL A 268 12.62 -15.91 11.36
C VAL A 268 12.15 -15.58 9.94
N SER A 269 12.20 -16.58 9.06
CA SER A 269 11.76 -16.40 7.67
C SER A 269 10.28 -16.07 7.57
N TYR A 270 9.92 -15.19 6.61
CA TYR A 270 8.55 -15.06 6.12
C TYR A 270 8.18 -16.27 5.23
N SER A 271 7.99 -17.43 5.85
CA SER A 271 7.61 -18.69 5.18
C SER A 271 6.13 -19.01 5.37
N ALA A 272 5.57 -19.85 4.49
CA ALA A 272 4.20 -20.32 4.62
C ALA A 272 3.97 -21.04 5.96
N ASP A 273 4.94 -21.84 6.40
CA ASP A 273 4.91 -22.57 7.67
C ASP A 273 4.91 -21.62 8.89
N ASN A 274 5.77 -20.59 8.90
CA ASN A 274 5.77 -19.62 9.99
C ASN A 274 4.50 -18.77 9.98
N LEU A 275 3.98 -18.40 8.81
CA LEU A 275 2.71 -17.68 8.69
C LEU A 275 1.53 -18.51 9.22
N GLU A 276 1.49 -19.82 8.90
CA GLU A 276 0.48 -20.74 9.42
C GLU A 276 0.58 -20.88 10.94
N LYS A 277 1.78 -21.10 11.49
CA LYS A 277 2.01 -21.12 12.96
C LYS A 277 1.53 -19.83 13.63
N THR A 278 1.80 -18.68 13.01
CA THR A 278 1.31 -17.39 13.50
C THR A 278 -0.21 -17.32 13.50
N ILE A 279 -0.89 -17.76 12.45
CA ILE A 279 -2.36 -17.81 12.39
C ILE A 279 -2.90 -18.69 13.53
N MET A 280 -2.37 -19.90 13.68
CA MET A 280 -2.80 -20.86 14.72
C MET A 280 -2.67 -20.30 16.13
N ALA A 281 -1.58 -19.58 16.42
CA ALA A 281 -1.35 -18.97 17.72
C ALA A 281 -2.29 -17.77 18.01
N LEU A 282 -2.89 -17.18 16.98
CA LEU A 282 -3.78 -16.02 17.08
C LEU A 282 -5.27 -16.38 17.03
N LEU A 283 -5.62 -17.65 16.78
CA LEU A 283 -7.01 -18.12 16.84
C LEU A 283 -7.60 -17.90 18.25
N ASP A 284 -8.92 -17.81 18.29
CA ASP A 284 -9.76 -17.59 19.48
C ASP A 284 -9.51 -16.27 20.25
N LYS A 285 -8.54 -15.44 19.84
CA LYS A 285 -8.27 -14.14 20.46
C LYS A 285 -9.31 -13.07 20.10
N SER A 286 -9.67 -12.25 21.09
CA SER A 286 -10.49 -11.04 20.88
C SER A 286 -9.69 -9.92 20.20
N ASP A 287 -10.39 -8.86 19.77
CA ASP A 287 -9.71 -7.66 19.25
C ASP A 287 -8.74 -7.06 20.30
N GLU A 288 -9.14 -6.98 21.57
CA GLU A 288 -8.29 -6.46 22.64
C GLU A 288 -7.03 -7.32 22.84
N GLU A 289 -7.18 -8.64 22.81
CA GLU A 289 -6.05 -9.56 22.97
C GLU A 289 -5.09 -9.48 21.79
N LEU A 290 -5.59 -9.33 20.56
CA LEU A 290 -4.76 -9.15 19.36
C LEU A 290 -4.00 -7.82 19.39
N LEU A 291 -4.63 -6.73 19.82
CA LEU A 291 -3.97 -5.43 19.99
C LEU A 291 -2.87 -5.49 21.05
N ALA A 292 -2.99 -6.35 22.06
CA ALA A 292 -1.97 -6.54 23.09
C ALA A 292 -0.75 -7.36 22.62
N VAL A 293 -0.82 -8.05 21.47
CA VAL A 293 0.31 -8.85 20.97
C VAL A 293 1.43 -7.96 20.44
N GLU A 294 1.10 -6.94 19.67
CA GLU A 294 2.05 -6.04 19.03
C GLU A 294 1.48 -4.62 18.99
N GLU A 295 2.15 -3.70 19.68
CA GLU A 295 1.68 -2.32 19.90
C GLU A 295 1.45 -1.54 18.59
N ASN A 296 2.14 -1.94 17.52
CA ASN A 296 2.00 -1.33 16.20
C ASN A 296 0.81 -1.86 15.38
N ILE A 297 0.11 -2.91 15.85
CA ILE A 297 -1.10 -3.40 15.20
C ILE A 297 -2.27 -2.49 15.58
N ASN A 298 -2.68 -1.65 14.64
CA ASN A 298 -3.89 -0.82 14.78
C ASN A 298 -5.09 -1.37 13.99
N PHE A 299 -5.03 -2.65 13.60
CA PHE A 299 -5.95 -3.25 12.64
C PHE A 299 -6.34 -4.70 13.02
N ALA A 300 -6.47 -4.99 14.31
CA ALA A 300 -6.84 -6.32 14.83
C ALA A 300 -8.04 -6.95 14.08
N GLN A 301 -9.04 -6.12 13.75
CA GLN A 301 -10.27 -6.50 13.04
C GLN A 301 -10.04 -7.19 11.69
N ILE A 302 -8.91 -6.90 11.02
CA ILE A 302 -8.55 -7.45 9.70
C ILE A 302 -7.25 -8.27 9.75
N LEU A 303 -6.63 -8.45 10.92
CA LEU A 303 -5.35 -9.14 11.05
C LEU A 303 -5.43 -10.59 10.55
N LEU A 304 -6.35 -11.39 11.10
CA LEU A 304 -6.51 -12.79 10.68
C LEU A 304 -6.89 -12.90 9.19
N PRO A 305 -7.87 -12.15 8.66
CA PRO A 305 -8.12 -12.10 7.21
C PRO A 305 -6.87 -11.78 6.38
N THR A 306 -6.02 -10.86 6.84
CA THR A 306 -4.76 -10.50 6.17
C THR A 306 -3.82 -11.71 6.07
N LEU A 307 -3.58 -12.37 7.20
CA LEU A 307 -2.67 -13.52 7.27
C LEU A 307 -3.19 -14.69 6.43
N ILE A 308 -4.49 -14.98 6.53
CA ILE A 308 -5.15 -16.07 5.81
C ILE A 308 -5.10 -15.84 4.30
N LEU A 309 -5.37 -14.62 3.82
CA LEU A 309 -5.30 -14.31 2.39
C LEU A 309 -3.89 -14.46 1.84
N SER A 310 -2.88 -13.99 2.58
CA SER A 310 -1.48 -14.15 2.20
C SER A 310 -1.08 -15.62 2.15
N LEU A 311 -1.47 -16.42 3.15
CA LEU A 311 -1.18 -17.85 3.19
C LEU A 311 -1.84 -18.60 2.02
N ALA A 312 -3.11 -18.30 1.73
CA ALA A 312 -3.83 -18.90 0.61
C ALA A 312 -3.14 -18.60 -0.73
N MET A 313 -2.67 -17.36 -0.93
CA MET A 313 -1.92 -17.00 -2.13
C MET A 313 -0.58 -17.74 -2.22
N MET A 314 0.16 -17.84 -1.10
CA MET A 314 1.39 -18.64 -1.02
C MET A 314 1.16 -20.09 -1.42
N GLN A 315 0.19 -20.75 -0.80
CA GLN A 315 -0.16 -22.13 -1.09
C GLN A 315 -0.60 -22.31 -2.54
N ARG A 316 -1.38 -21.36 -3.07
CA ARG A 316 -1.93 -21.47 -4.42
C ARG A 316 -0.86 -21.40 -5.51
N LEU A 317 0.11 -20.50 -5.34
CA LEU A 317 1.23 -20.30 -6.26
C LEU A 317 2.42 -21.22 -5.96
N GLY A 318 2.46 -21.88 -4.80
CA GLY A 318 3.57 -22.71 -4.37
C GLY A 318 4.77 -21.90 -3.85
N ILE A 319 4.52 -20.73 -3.28
CA ILE A 319 5.55 -19.88 -2.66
C ILE A 319 5.84 -20.42 -1.26
N SER A 320 7.04 -20.97 -1.06
CA SER A 320 7.47 -21.47 0.25
C SER A 320 7.91 -20.34 1.19
N GLN A 321 8.54 -19.30 0.62
CA GLN A 321 9.12 -18.19 1.36
C GLN A 321 9.04 -16.89 0.56
N MET A 322 8.84 -15.80 1.29
CA MET A 322 8.88 -14.43 0.82
C MET A 322 9.97 -13.65 1.56
N GLN A 323 10.32 -12.48 1.04
CA GLN A 323 11.23 -11.55 1.72
C GLN A 323 10.60 -10.16 1.77
N PRO A 324 10.40 -9.57 2.97
CA PRO A 324 9.90 -8.21 3.07
C PRO A 324 10.90 -7.22 2.45
N LEU A 325 10.37 -6.27 1.68
CA LEU A 325 11.12 -5.16 1.13
C LEU A 325 10.43 -3.87 1.56
N ASN A 326 11.10 -3.11 2.43
CA ASN A 326 10.53 -1.90 3.04
C ASN A 326 10.51 -0.71 2.06
N VAL A 327 9.59 -0.78 1.10
CA VAL A 327 9.26 0.25 0.11
C VAL A 327 7.75 0.27 -0.12
N SER A 328 7.23 1.31 -0.76
CA SER A 328 5.81 1.45 -1.13
C SER A 328 5.65 2.17 -2.46
N ASN A 329 4.49 2.02 -3.09
CA ASN A 329 4.17 2.60 -4.40
C ASN A 329 4.40 4.12 -4.48
N THR A 330 4.26 4.83 -3.36
CA THR A 330 4.61 6.24 -3.25
C THR A 330 6.08 6.53 -3.59
N LEU A 331 7.02 5.65 -3.28
CA LEU A 331 8.43 5.83 -3.67
C LEU A 331 8.61 5.67 -5.19
N GLY A 332 7.89 4.74 -5.80
CA GLY A 332 7.83 4.54 -7.25
C GLY A 332 7.26 5.75 -7.99
N LEU A 333 6.25 6.42 -7.42
CA LEU A 333 5.70 7.67 -7.95
C LEU A 333 6.71 8.82 -7.96
N LEU A 334 7.66 8.80 -7.02
CA LEU A 334 8.64 9.88 -6.84
C LEU A 334 9.90 9.70 -7.69
N GLN A 335 10.09 8.51 -8.29
CA GLN A 335 11.23 8.24 -9.16
C GLN A 335 11.16 9.10 -10.43
N ASP A 336 12.32 9.57 -10.90
CA ASP A 336 12.46 10.29 -12.17
C ASP A 336 12.38 9.34 -13.39
N ILE A 337 11.47 8.36 -13.32
CA ILE A 337 11.21 7.42 -14.40
C ILE A 337 9.96 7.93 -15.11
N PRO A 338 9.95 8.01 -16.46
CA PRO A 338 8.74 8.34 -17.18
C PRO A 338 7.73 7.23 -16.91
N VAL A 339 6.81 7.50 -16.00
CA VAL A 339 5.61 6.70 -15.81
C VAL A 339 4.61 7.25 -16.83
N PRO A 340 4.48 6.63 -18.03
CA PRO A 340 3.91 7.29 -19.22
C PRO A 340 2.41 7.60 -19.09
N PHE A 341 1.80 7.18 -17.99
CA PHE A 341 0.38 7.30 -17.72
C PHE A 341 0.03 8.29 -16.61
N LEU A 342 1.01 8.88 -15.92
CA LEU A 342 0.73 9.87 -14.89
C LEU A 342 0.56 11.26 -15.50
N SER A 343 -0.42 11.98 -14.99
CA SER A 343 -0.53 13.42 -15.22
C SER A 343 0.73 14.13 -14.71
N PRO A 344 1.22 15.18 -15.41
CA PRO A 344 2.35 15.95 -14.93
C PRO A 344 2.08 16.53 -13.54
N ALA A 345 3.11 16.56 -12.69
CA ALA A 345 3.03 17.22 -11.40
C ALA A 345 2.66 18.71 -11.57
N ARG A 346 1.92 19.24 -10.61
CA ARG A 346 1.60 20.67 -10.54
C ARG A 346 2.37 21.32 -9.40
N ASP A 347 3.00 22.45 -9.72
CA ASP A 347 3.55 23.39 -8.75
C ASP A 347 2.40 24.23 -8.19
N LEU A 348 2.05 24.02 -6.92
CA LEU A 348 0.84 24.57 -6.33
C LEU A 348 1.11 25.41 -5.08
N LYS A 349 1.91 26.47 -5.26
CA LYS A 349 2.06 27.53 -4.24
C LYS A 349 0.77 28.26 -3.84
N LYS A 350 -0.36 28.04 -4.54
CA LYS A 350 -1.67 28.65 -4.24
C LYS A 350 -2.47 27.89 -3.16
N TYR A 351 -2.10 26.64 -2.89
CA TYR A 351 -2.75 25.78 -1.90
C TYR A 351 -1.91 25.61 -0.63
N CYS A 352 -0.67 26.10 -0.68
CA CYS A 352 -0.09 26.88 0.41
C CYS A 352 -0.62 28.33 0.32
#